data_AF-A0A3C0UUG9-F1
#
_entry.id   AF-A0A3C0UUG9-F1
#
_cell.length_a   1.000
_cell.length_b   1.000
_cell.length_c   1.000
_cell.angle_alpha   90.00
_cell.angle_beta   90.00
_cell.angle_gamma   90.00
#
_symmetry.space_group_name_H-M   'P 1'
#
loop_
_entity.id
_entity.type
_entity.pdbx_description
1 polymer ?
#
loop_
_entity_poly.entity_id
_entity_poly.type
_entity_poly.pdbx_seq_one_letter_code
_entity_poly.pdbx_strand_id
1 'polypeptide(L)'
;MKKPLLSGALLALSLGTGYAQSALKPVINQASDAIESKVIAWRRDFHEHPELGNQEFRTAKIVAEHLRKLGYEVKEKVAVTGVIGVLK
;
A
#
# COMPACT_ATOMS: atom_id res chain seq x y z
N MET A 1 -55.79 20.93 -4.49
CA MET A 1 -54.84 20.87 -3.36
C MET A 1 -53.78 19.83 -3.67
N LYS A 2 -52.52 20.21 -3.46
CA LYS A 2 -51.30 19.47 -3.81
C LYS A 2 -51.16 18.21 -2.94
N LYS A 3 -50.69 17.09 -3.52
CA LYS A 3 -49.45 16.40 -3.12
C LYS A 3 -49.18 15.15 -4.00
N PRO A 4 -47.94 14.96 -4.49
CA PRO A 4 -47.59 13.86 -5.40
C PRO A 4 -47.18 12.61 -4.60
N LEU A 5 -47.74 11.44 -4.96
CA LEU A 5 -47.46 10.14 -4.35
C LEU A 5 -46.34 9.33 -5.07
N LEU A 6 -45.50 10.00 -5.86
CA LEU A 6 -44.48 9.35 -6.70
C LEU A 6 -43.02 9.57 -6.29
N SER A 7 -42.74 10.22 -5.15
CA SER A 7 -41.35 10.42 -4.69
C SER A 7 -40.78 9.27 -3.85
N GLY A 8 -41.58 8.28 -3.43
CA GLY A 8 -41.10 7.18 -2.57
C GLY A 8 -40.31 6.10 -3.29
N ALA A 9 -40.64 5.80 -4.55
CA ALA A 9 -40.01 4.72 -5.31
C ALA A 9 -38.63 5.10 -5.89
N LEU A 10 -38.37 6.40 -6.10
CA LEU A 10 -37.10 6.86 -6.65
C LEU A 10 -35.97 6.91 -5.60
N LEU A 11 -36.31 6.98 -4.30
CA LEU A 11 -35.32 7.08 -3.22
C LEU A 11 -34.74 5.71 -2.79
N ALA A 12 -35.38 4.61 -3.16
CA ALA A 12 -34.87 3.26 -2.87
C ALA A 12 -33.77 2.83 -3.84
N LEU A 13 -33.67 3.47 -5.03
CA LEU A 13 -32.69 3.11 -6.05
C LEU A 13 -31.32 3.78 -5.84
N SER A 14 -31.23 4.83 -5.02
CA SER A 14 -29.98 5.55 -4.73
C SER A 14 -29.16 4.95 -3.59
N LEU A 15 -29.63 3.90 -2.91
CA LEU A 15 -28.90 3.21 -1.85
C LEU A 15 -27.99 2.07 -2.37
N GLY A 16 -28.08 1.73 -3.65
CA GLY A 16 -27.33 0.62 -4.26
C GLY A 16 -25.88 0.94 -4.67
N THR A 17 -25.42 2.19 -4.54
CA THR A 17 -24.08 2.61 -4.97
C THR A 17 -23.05 2.62 -3.83
N GLY A 18 -23.34 1.91 -2.73
CA GLY A 18 -22.37 1.66 -1.66
C GLY A 18 -21.31 0.66 -2.10
N TYR A 19 -20.28 1.16 -2.80
CA TYR A 19 -18.96 0.56 -3.03
C TYR A 19 -18.96 -0.96 -3.26
N ALA A 20 -18.84 -1.37 -4.52
CA ALA A 20 -18.30 -2.68 -4.86
C ALA A 20 -16.84 -2.75 -4.36
N GLN A 21 -16.64 -3.07 -3.08
CA GLN A 21 -15.32 -3.35 -2.55
C GLN A 21 -14.82 -4.59 -3.28
N SER A 22 -13.64 -4.50 -3.91
CA SER A 22 -13.03 -5.63 -4.58
C SER A 22 -13.00 -6.84 -3.64
N ALA A 23 -13.34 -8.03 -4.15
CA ALA A 23 -13.27 -9.29 -3.41
C ALA A 23 -11.87 -9.55 -2.81
N LEU A 24 -10.83 -8.88 -3.34
CA LEU A 24 -9.46 -8.96 -2.85
C LEU A 24 -9.21 -8.15 -1.58
N LYS A 25 -10.04 -7.15 -1.24
CA LYS A 25 -9.79 -6.28 -0.09
C LYS A 25 -9.66 -7.04 1.24
N PRO A 26 -10.58 -7.94 1.63
CA PRO A 26 -10.43 -8.67 2.88
C PRO A 26 -9.16 -9.53 2.90
N VAL A 27 -8.81 -10.14 1.75
CA VAL A 27 -7.57 -10.94 1.61
C VAL A 27 -6.32 -10.08 1.78
N ILE A 28 -6.29 -8.91 1.15
CA ILE A 28 -5.17 -7.96 1.25
C ILE A 28 -5.04 -7.45 2.69
N ASN A 29 -6.15 -7.12 3.35
CA ASN A 29 -6.13 -6.66 4.74
C ASN A 29 -5.57 -7.76 5.66
N GLN A 30 -6.07 -8.98 5.55
CA GLN A 30 -5.57 -10.12 6.35
C GLN A 30 -4.07 -10.37 6.11
N ALA A 31 -3.61 -10.31 4.85
CA ALA A 31 -2.20 -10.43 4.52
C ALA A 31 -1.35 -9.26 5.06
N SER A 32 -1.93 -8.05 5.12
CA SER A 32 -1.27 -6.86 5.70
C SER A 32 -1.13 -6.97 7.21
N ASP A 33 -2.18 -7.40 7.91
CA ASP A 33 -2.17 -7.63 9.36
C ASP A 33 -1.10 -8.67 9.73
N ALA A 34 -0.96 -9.73 8.92
CA ALA A 34 0.04 -10.77 9.13
C ALA A 34 1.50 -10.27 9.07
N ILE A 35 1.76 -9.11 8.44
CA ILE A 35 3.12 -8.53 8.36
C ILE A 35 3.32 -7.30 9.26
N GLU A 36 2.30 -6.87 10.01
CA GLU A 36 2.31 -5.62 10.79
C GLU A 36 3.55 -5.53 11.71
N SER A 37 3.82 -6.59 12.48
CA SER A 37 4.98 -6.63 13.40
C SER A 37 6.32 -6.44 12.66
N LYS A 38 6.45 -6.94 11.44
CA LYS A 38 7.67 -6.77 10.62
C LYS A 38 7.78 -5.33 10.12
N VAL A 39 6.68 -4.73 9.67
CA VAL A 39 6.64 -3.33 9.23
C VAL A 39 6.99 -2.38 10.38
N ILE A 40 6.47 -2.63 11.59
CA ILE A 40 6.84 -1.88 12.79
C ILE A 40 8.34 -1.99 13.08
N ALA A 41 8.91 -3.19 12.97
CA ALA A 41 10.35 -3.41 13.17
C ALA A 41 11.19 -2.66 12.13
N TRP A 42 10.84 -2.72 10.85
CA TRP A 42 11.52 -1.97 9.79
C TRP A 42 11.45 -0.46 10.01
N ARG A 43 10.27 0.06 10.41
CA ARG A 43 10.11 1.48 10.73
C ARG A 43 11.00 1.90 11.90
N ARG A 44 11.08 1.09 12.97
CA ARG A 44 11.96 1.39 14.12
C ARG A 44 13.42 1.39 13.69
N ASP A 45 13.85 0.39 12.93
CA ASP A 45 15.22 0.30 12.42
C ASP A 45 15.63 1.51 11.57
N PHE A 46 14.80 1.91 10.59
CA PHE A 46 15.09 3.09 9.77
C PHE A 46 15.03 4.40 10.57
N HIS A 47 14.18 4.47 11.60
CA HIS A 47 14.07 5.65 12.45
C HIS A 47 15.27 5.78 13.42
N GLU A 48 15.83 4.67 13.87
CA GLU A 48 17.03 4.64 14.72
C GLU A 48 18.31 4.91 13.93
N HIS A 49 18.32 4.66 12.62
CA HIS A 49 19.48 4.82 11.74
C HIS A 49 19.19 5.76 10.56
N PRO A 50 18.89 7.06 10.80
CA PRO A 50 18.66 8.00 9.71
C PRO A 50 19.95 8.27 8.94
N GLU A 51 19.84 8.44 7.63
CA GLU A 51 20.95 8.80 6.74
C GLU A 51 20.67 10.16 6.07
N LEU A 52 21.73 10.83 5.63
CA LEU A 52 21.62 12.12 4.94
C LEU A 52 21.17 11.95 3.49
N GLY A 53 20.64 13.03 2.91
CA GLY A 53 20.25 13.08 1.50
C GLY A 53 21.39 12.66 0.56
N ASN A 54 21.09 11.75 -0.37
CA ASN A 54 22.02 11.12 -1.31
C ASN A 54 23.13 10.27 -0.66
N GLN A 55 22.99 9.93 0.62
CA GLN A 55 23.94 9.12 1.38
C GLN A 55 23.25 7.96 2.12
N GLU A 56 22.06 7.57 1.68
CA GLU A 56 21.23 6.52 2.24
C GLU A 56 21.71 5.09 1.87
N PHE A 57 23.00 4.81 2.02
CA PHE A 57 23.63 3.58 1.55
C PHE A 57 23.15 2.34 2.30
N ARG A 58 22.98 2.42 3.62
CA ARG A 58 22.45 1.33 4.45
C ARG A 58 21.00 1.07 4.09
N THR A 59 20.20 2.12 4.00
CA THR A 59 18.76 2.04 3.69
C THR A 59 18.55 1.44 2.30
N ALA A 60 19.26 1.94 1.29
CA ALA A 60 19.20 1.43 -0.09
C ALA A 60 19.55 -0.07 -0.14
N LYS A 61 20.60 -0.49 0.56
CA LYS A 61 21.01 -1.90 0.64
C LYS A 61 19.91 -2.77 1.26
N ILE A 62 19.32 -2.35 2.38
CA ILE A 62 18.24 -3.10 3.06
C ILE A 62 17.04 -3.26 2.12
N VAL A 63 16.61 -2.19 1.45
CA VAL A 63 15.49 -2.22 0.51
C VAL A 63 15.78 -3.15 -0.67
N ALA A 64 16.97 -3.05 -1.28
CA ALA A 64 17.36 -3.89 -2.41
C ALA A 64 17.40 -5.38 -2.05
N GLU A 65 17.97 -5.73 -0.89
CA GLU A 65 17.98 -7.11 -0.39
C GLU A 65 16.57 -7.63 -0.09
N HIS A 66 15.70 -6.79 0.48
CA HIS A 66 14.32 -7.18 0.77
C HIS A 66 13.54 -7.46 -0.51
N LEU A 67 13.62 -6.58 -1.51
CA LEU A 67 12.96 -6.77 -2.81
C LEU A 67 13.44 -8.04 -3.53
N ARG A 68 14.75 -8.35 -3.47
CA ARG A 68 15.30 -9.61 -4.01
C ARG A 68 14.71 -10.83 -3.31
N LYS A 69 14.60 -10.80 -1.98
CA LYS A 69 14.01 -11.90 -1.20
C LYS A 69 12.53 -12.13 -1.54
N LEU A 70 11.83 -11.09 -1.96
CA LEU A 70 10.45 -11.17 -2.45
C LEU A 70 10.34 -11.65 -3.91
N GLY A 71 11.46 -11.87 -4.61
CA GLY A 71 11.47 -12.39 -5.98
C GLY A 71 11.40 -11.31 -7.08
N TYR A 72 11.61 -10.04 -6.75
CA TYR A 72 11.59 -8.95 -7.73
C TYR A 72 12.88 -8.90 -8.55
N GLU A 73 12.79 -8.39 -9.77
CA GLU A 73 13.96 -7.89 -10.50
C GLU A 73 14.38 -6.55 -9.91
N VAL A 74 15.62 -6.44 -9.42
CA VAL A 74 16.09 -5.27 -8.65
C VAL A 74 17.26 -4.56 -9.34
N LYS A 75 17.12 -3.24 -9.54
CA LYS A 75 18.18 -2.34 -10.00
C LYS A 75 18.56 -1.37 -8.87
N GLU A 76 19.85 -1.29 -8.56
CA GLU A 76 20.43 -0.40 -7.54
C GLU A 76 21.20 0.76 -8.19
N LYS A 77 21.62 1.73 -7.35
CA LYS A 77 22.46 2.87 -7.73
C LYS A 77 21.83 3.79 -8.77
N VAL A 78 20.51 3.88 -8.78
CA VAL A 78 19.78 4.85 -9.60
C VAL A 78 19.88 6.21 -8.91
N ALA A 79 20.51 7.20 -9.56
CA ALA A 79 20.76 8.51 -8.93
C ALA A 79 21.40 8.38 -7.53
N VAL A 80 22.56 7.70 -7.45
CA VAL A 80 23.34 7.42 -6.22
C VAL A 80 22.77 6.28 -5.38
N THR A 81 21.64 6.46 -4.70
CA THR A 81 21.09 5.51 -3.70
C THR A 81 19.73 4.92 -4.07
N GLY A 82 19.13 5.34 -5.18
CA GLY A 82 17.83 4.85 -5.63
C GLY A 82 17.82 3.36 -5.98
N VAL A 83 16.71 2.70 -5.63
CA VAL A 83 16.44 1.28 -5.87
C VAL A 83 15.10 1.15 -6.61
N ILE A 84 15.09 0.34 -7.67
CA ILE A 84 13.88 0.00 -8.44
C ILE A 84 13.64 -1.52 -8.32
N GLY A 85 12.43 -1.92 -7.93
CA GLY A 85 11.96 -3.31 -7.98
C GLY A 85 10.83 -3.47 -8.99
N VAL A 86 10.97 -4.40 -9.93
CA VAL A 86 9.94 -4.69 -10.95
C VAL A 86 9.25 -6.01 -10.63
N LEU A 87 7.93 -5.94 -10.40
CA LEU A 87 7.04 -7.09 -10.31
C LEU A 87 6.58 -7.43 -11.73
N LYS A 88 6.79 -8.68 -12.16
CA LYS A 88 6.34 -9.19 -13.47
C LYS A 88 5.16 -10.13 -13.30
#